data_AF-A0A954VXX4-F1
#
_entry.id   AF-A0A954VXX4-F1
#
_cell.length_a   1.000
_cell.length_b   1.000
_cell.length_c   1.000
_cell.angle_alpha   90.00
_cell.angle_beta   90.00
_cell.angle_gamma   90.00
#
_symmetry.space_group_name_H-M   'P 1'
#
loop_
_entity.id
_entity.type
_entity.pdbx_description
1 polymer ?
#
loop_
_entity_poly.entity_id
_entity_poly.type
_entity_poly.pdbx_seq_one_letter_code
_entity_poly.pdbx_strand_id
1 'polypeptide(L)'
;MSRSRNRRRRSQSRHVGRHQQENRSHTQRAFAKMSLEALEARTLLAADLAYPADPFDSLVTDFTLVAELNDDEPILRLLDTNSLNEIAAVPLDDPGDVTVSITRSNLPEAFGDTLRIDLNTFNVLDAFVSNNGGLLTIDFDGGLEVPFVSDDTVLVEGNGVYALNYGVQFDSTSAIALDVGSITLDGDFLVESDAAITLATSNITADNIELLATDSKIGEPDDDNLLNVLSTPSAEVTIKDGQLNAGNISIQAIASADVTIDMEELLEGSVTLGAAVAVVDAHVFIGGDAHLNASGNLMVQAISDVQTDVLRVPEDDQDENDDDQTQDAAVASSVINSNSSVTITDEAQLVANGAVTINANNQATVSTIADGTLGSGDAGAILATTTIAGDTTVELSGQTSISATGAVNISANSARSATTHAMATAEGATEDGDNDTNTRTQEALEENNAETSDGDVTLAAAVAVSSITGDTTTQIQGASITSTAGNILIESDATYNAVTLADGTSATGSEGTGVGIGVGIGVVKGDATVQLGDATTLQANAVLASSQVIDSLSQVDA
;
A
#
# COMPACT_ATOMS: atom_id res chain seq x y z
N MET A 1 -83.48 -25.41 -6.16
CA MET A 1 -82.40 -26.38 -6.43
C MET A 1 -81.49 -25.76 -7.48
N SER A 2 -80.44 -25.06 -7.10
CA SER A 2 -79.09 -25.57 -6.78
C SER A 2 -78.15 -25.50 -8.00
N ARG A 3 -76.99 -24.87 -7.76
CA ARG A 3 -75.73 -24.82 -8.56
C ARG A 3 -75.69 -23.76 -9.66
N SER A 4 -74.91 -22.69 -9.45
CA SER A 4 -73.44 -22.62 -9.56
C SER A 4 -72.97 -22.56 -11.02
N ARG A 5 -72.43 -21.40 -11.43
CA ARG A 5 -71.01 -21.28 -11.80
C ARG A 5 -70.62 -19.83 -12.08
N ASN A 6 -69.48 -19.50 -11.51
CA ASN A 6 -68.78 -18.25 -11.54
C ASN A 6 -67.73 -18.30 -12.67
N ARG A 7 -67.59 -17.25 -13.48
CA ARG A 7 -66.37 -16.81 -14.21
C ARG A 7 -66.70 -15.82 -15.34
N ARG A 8 -66.27 -14.54 -15.19
CA ARG A 8 -65.23 -13.89 -16.02
C ARG A 8 -65.26 -12.36 -15.90
N ARG A 9 -64.07 -11.83 -15.60
CA ARG A 9 -63.37 -10.66 -16.17
C ARG A 9 -64.13 -9.31 -16.28
N ARG A 10 -63.54 -8.29 -15.65
CA ARG A 10 -63.06 -7.03 -16.30
C ARG A 10 -62.37 -6.18 -15.22
N SER A 11 -61.08 -5.94 -15.37
CA SER A 11 -60.50 -4.74 -15.98
C SER A 11 -60.37 -3.59 -14.97
N GLN A 12 -59.20 -3.51 -14.35
CA GLN A 12 -58.67 -2.30 -13.74
C GLN A 12 -58.45 -1.23 -14.81
N SER A 13 -58.81 0.02 -14.52
CA SER A 13 -58.05 1.19 -14.97
C SER A 13 -58.50 2.45 -14.21
N ARG A 14 -57.64 2.85 -13.28
CA ARG A 14 -57.20 4.23 -12.99
C ARG A 14 -58.26 5.33 -12.88
N HIS A 15 -58.52 5.76 -11.63
CA HIS A 15 -58.43 7.18 -11.28
C HIS A 15 -58.37 7.40 -9.76
N VAL A 16 -57.78 8.54 -9.39
CA VAL A 16 -57.78 9.22 -8.07
C VAL A 16 -56.59 8.91 -7.15
N GLY A 17 -55.82 9.97 -6.85
CA GLY A 17 -54.86 9.97 -5.75
C GLY A 17 -53.80 11.09 -5.76
N ARG A 18 -54.17 12.34 -6.06
CA ARG A 18 -53.37 13.53 -5.68
C ARG A 18 -53.70 13.90 -4.23
N HIS A 19 -52.70 14.43 -3.52
CA HIS A 19 -52.69 14.96 -2.14
C HIS A 19 -52.26 14.00 -1.03
N GLN A 20 -50.94 13.85 -0.88
CA GLN A 20 -50.26 13.77 0.42
C GLN A 20 -48.90 14.48 0.31
N GLN A 21 -48.96 15.81 0.42
CA GLN A 21 -47.85 16.68 0.80
C GLN A 21 -48.43 17.55 1.92
N GLU A 22 -47.66 17.80 2.98
CA GLU A 22 -48.02 18.43 4.27
C GLU A 22 -48.28 17.43 5.42
N ASN A 23 -47.20 17.01 6.08
CA ASN A 23 -47.08 16.95 7.55
C ASN A 23 -45.76 16.30 7.98
N ARG A 24 -44.64 17.02 7.83
CA ARG A 24 -43.40 16.75 8.57
C ARG A 24 -42.63 18.05 8.79
N SER A 25 -43.13 18.88 9.70
CA SER A 25 -42.32 19.89 10.38
C SER A 25 -42.72 19.92 11.84
N HIS A 26 -41.77 19.56 12.71
CA HIS A 26 -41.68 19.80 14.16
C HIS A 26 -41.08 18.58 14.87
N THR A 27 -39.76 18.43 14.71
CA THR A 27 -38.93 17.79 15.73
C THR A 27 -37.92 18.84 16.17
N GLN A 28 -38.14 19.38 17.37
CA GLN A 28 -37.31 20.38 18.03
C GLN A 28 -35.92 19.80 18.27
N ARG A 29 -34.89 20.39 17.64
CA ARG A 29 -33.48 20.19 18.01
C ARG A 29 -33.21 20.98 19.29
N ALA A 30 -33.12 20.30 20.42
CA ALA A 30 -32.45 20.81 21.60
C ALA A 30 -30.94 20.72 21.35
N PHE A 31 -30.26 21.85 21.18
CA PHE A 31 -28.82 21.92 21.20
C PHE A 31 -28.34 21.60 22.62
N ALA A 32 -27.85 20.38 22.83
CA ALA A 32 -27.02 20.06 23.97
C ALA A 32 -25.75 20.91 23.88
N LYS A 33 -25.55 21.77 24.87
CA LYS A 33 -24.37 22.60 25.05
C LYS A 33 -23.22 21.65 25.40
N MET A 34 -22.52 21.12 24.40
CA MET A 34 -21.26 20.40 24.63
C MET A 34 -20.26 21.43 25.14
N SER A 35 -19.93 21.36 26.43
CA SER A 35 -18.74 22.00 26.96
C SER A 35 -17.54 21.23 26.42
N LEU A 36 -16.83 21.82 25.45
CA LEU A 36 -15.46 21.46 25.16
C LEU A 36 -14.66 21.73 26.43
N GLU A 37 -14.38 20.69 27.21
CA GLU A 37 -13.27 20.71 28.14
C GLU A 37 -12.03 20.89 27.26
N ALA A 38 -11.27 21.97 27.49
CA ALA A 38 -9.99 22.12 26.82
C ALA A 38 -9.13 20.95 27.30
N LEU A 39 -8.92 19.96 26.42
CA LEU A 39 -7.80 19.05 26.54
C LEU A 39 -6.56 19.95 26.56
N GLU A 40 -6.06 20.26 27.74
CA GLU A 40 -4.68 20.72 27.87
C GLU A 40 -3.84 19.68 27.15
N ALA A 41 -2.93 20.13 26.30
CA ALA A 41 -1.98 19.24 25.66
C ALA A 41 -1.32 18.47 26.81
N ARG A 42 -1.67 17.19 26.95
CA ARG A 42 -0.82 16.27 27.68
C ARG A 42 0.43 16.27 26.83
N THR A 43 1.40 17.10 27.21
CA THR A 43 2.76 16.94 26.76
C THR A 43 3.06 15.49 27.06
N LEU A 44 3.11 14.66 26.01
CA LEU A 44 3.53 13.29 26.13
C LEU A 44 4.93 13.41 26.72
N LEU A 45 5.07 12.99 27.98
CA LEU A 45 6.35 12.96 28.67
C LEU A 45 7.10 11.81 27.99
N ALA A 46 7.87 12.12 26.96
CA ALA A 46 8.76 11.19 26.30
C ALA A 46 10.20 11.53 26.70
N ALA A 47 11.02 10.51 26.83
CA ALA A 47 12.43 10.62 27.10
C ALA A 47 13.18 10.75 25.77
N ASP A 48 13.56 11.97 25.39
CA ASP A 48 14.20 12.22 24.09
C ASP A 48 15.73 12.09 24.16
N LEU A 49 16.30 11.31 23.23
CA LEU A 49 17.73 11.14 22.98
C LEU A 49 18.08 11.67 21.58
N ALA A 50 18.58 12.90 21.50
CA ALA A 50 19.04 13.47 20.23
C ALA A 50 20.54 13.23 20.02
N TYR A 51 20.96 12.83 18.81
CA TYR A 51 22.37 12.66 18.44
C TYR A 51 22.71 13.31 17.09
N PRO A 52 23.96 13.75 16.84
CA PRO A 52 25.05 13.82 17.81
C PRO A 52 24.82 14.93 18.84
N ALA A 53 25.09 14.67 20.11
CA ALA A 53 25.04 15.70 21.15
C ALA A 53 26.31 16.59 21.16
N ASP A 54 27.44 16.06 20.69
CA ASP A 54 28.69 16.77 20.46
C ASP A 54 28.99 16.80 18.94
N PRO A 55 29.34 17.95 18.33
CA PRO A 55 29.73 18.01 16.91
C PRO A 55 30.86 17.04 16.50
N PHE A 56 31.69 16.57 17.44
CA PHE A 56 32.71 15.55 17.16
C PHE A 56 32.14 14.13 16.95
N ASP A 57 30.92 13.87 17.41
CA ASP A 57 30.23 12.59 17.23
C ASP A 57 29.46 12.50 15.91
N SER A 58 29.54 13.54 15.08
CA SER A 58 28.85 13.61 13.78
C SER A 58 29.27 12.55 12.74
N LEU A 59 30.32 11.79 13.03
CA LEU A 59 30.81 10.68 12.20
C LEU A 59 30.53 9.30 12.82
N VAL A 60 29.91 9.25 14.01
CA VAL A 60 29.45 8.00 14.60
C VAL A 60 28.16 7.63 13.89
N THR A 61 28.11 6.40 13.39
CA THR A 61 26.96 5.84 12.65
C THR A 61 26.59 4.45 13.18
N ASP A 62 27.15 4.01 14.30
CA ASP A 62 26.86 2.72 14.93
C ASP A 62 26.77 2.94 16.44
N PHE A 63 25.56 2.79 16.97
CA PHE A 63 25.20 3.10 18.34
C PHE A 63 24.69 1.85 19.05
N THR A 64 24.89 1.78 20.36
CA THR A 64 24.29 0.76 21.22
C THR A 64 23.49 1.43 22.34
N LEU A 65 22.19 1.16 22.39
CA LEU A 65 21.30 1.53 23.47
C LEU A 65 21.37 0.46 24.58
N VAL A 66 21.74 0.89 25.78
CA VAL A 66 21.81 0.05 26.98
C VAL A 66 20.98 0.64 28.12
N ALA A 67 20.45 -0.22 28.98
CA ALA A 67 19.78 0.16 30.21
C ALA A 67 20.68 -0.08 31.42
N GLU A 68 20.80 0.90 32.30
CA GLU A 68 21.62 0.82 33.52
C GLU A 68 20.88 1.40 34.73
N LEU A 69 21.50 1.27 35.91
CA LEU A 69 21.08 1.98 37.11
C LEU A 69 22.14 3.03 37.48
N ASN A 70 21.70 4.26 37.70
CA ASN A 70 22.51 5.34 38.27
C ASN A 70 21.91 5.72 39.64
N ASP A 71 22.56 5.32 40.74
CA ASP A 71 22.04 5.57 42.09
C ASP A 71 20.59 5.07 42.32
N ASP A 72 20.28 3.86 41.83
CA ASP A 72 18.96 3.20 41.83
C ASP A 72 17.92 3.80 40.86
N GLU A 73 18.28 4.81 40.08
CA GLU A 73 17.46 5.40 39.02
C GLU A 73 17.74 4.69 37.68
N PRO A 74 16.71 4.16 36.98
CA PRO A 74 16.91 3.56 35.67
C PRO A 74 17.29 4.65 34.66
N ILE A 75 18.31 4.36 33.85
CA ILE A 75 18.79 5.26 32.80
C ILE A 75 19.00 4.48 31.51
N LEU A 76 18.59 5.06 30.39
CA LEU A 76 18.96 4.59 29.06
C LEU A 76 20.16 5.39 28.57
N ARG A 77 21.19 4.71 28.08
CA ARG A 77 22.38 5.32 27.50
C ARG A 77 22.54 4.89 26.06
N LEU A 78 22.80 5.85 25.18
CA LEU A 78 23.22 5.64 23.81
C LEU A 78 24.75 5.75 23.77
N LEU A 79 25.42 4.65 23.41
CA LEU A 79 26.87 4.55 23.35
C LEU A 79 27.33 4.40 21.89
N ASP A 80 28.51 4.89 21.53
CA ASP A 80 29.19 4.45 20.30
C ASP A 80 29.57 2.97 20.46
N THR A 81 29.07 2.11 19.57
CA THR A 81 29.26 0.65 19.62
C THR A 81 30.74 0.25 19.71
N ASN A 82 31.64 0.99 19.05
CA ASN A 82 33.05 0.62 18.95
C ASN A 82 33.90 1.17 20.10
N SER A 83 33.63 2.40 20.55
CA SER A 83 34.43 3.06 21.58
C SER A 83 33.83 2.96 22.98
N LEU A 84 32.54 2.62 23.09
CA LEU A 84 31.72 2.68 24.30
C LEU A 84 31.67 4.08 24.93
N ASN A 85 31.97 5.12 24.13
CA ASN A 85 31.77 6.50 24.56
C ASN A 85 30.27 6.80 24.61
N GLU A 86 29.85 7.46 25.68
CA GLU A 86 28.47 7.93 25.81
C GLU A 86 28.22 9.07 24.84
N ILE A 87 27.20 8.89 24.01
CA ILE A 87 26.69 9.89 23.04
C ILE A 87 25.54 10.68 23.68
N ALA A 88 24.61 9.97 24.32
CA ALA A 88 23.47 10.57 25.00
C ALA A 88 22.99 9.65 26.14
N ALA A 89 22.27 10.21 27.11
CA ALA A 89 21.65 9.43 28.18
C ALA A 89 20.40 10.14 28.73
N VAL A 90 19.41 9.37 29.14
CA VAL A 90 18.15 9.88 29.67
C VAL A 90 17.69 9.05 30.88
N PRO A 91 17.50 9.65 32.07
CA PRO A 91 16.89 8.97 33.21
C PRO A 91 15.40 8.72 32.92
N LEU A 92 14.86 7.61 33.42
CA LEU A 92 13.43 7.32 33.38
C LEU A 92 12.89 7.49 34.81
N ASP A 93 12.39 8.68 35.14
CA ASP A 93 12.00 9.04 36.52
C ASP A 93 10.53 9.43 36.65
N ASP A 94 9.89 9.79 35.54
CA ASP A 94 8.47 10.11 35.49
C ASP A 94 7.62 8.96 34.93
N PRO A 95 6.36 8.76 35.39
CA PRO A 95 5.48 7.72 34.88
C PRO A 95 5.16 7.76 33.38
N GLY A 96 5.50 8.84 32.69
CA GLY A 96 5.35 8.97 31.24
C GLY A 96 6.56 8.50 30.44
N ASP A 97 7.75 8.40 31.05
CA ASP A 97 9.03 8.09 30.40
C ASP A 97 9.18 6.60 30.02
N VAL A 98 8.08 6.00 29.59
CA VAL A 98 8.05 4.68 29.00
C VAL A 98 8.05 4.75 27.47
N THR A 99 8.14 5.95 26.90
CA THR A 99 8.41 6.19 25.48
C THR A 99 9.73 6.94 25.36
N VAL A 100 10.64 6.42 24.56
CA VAL A 100 11.99 6.94 24.38
C VAL A 100 12.21 7.20 22.89
N SER A 101 12.31 8.47 22.51
CA SER A 101 12.48 8.88 21.12
C SER A 101 13.97 9.14 20.85
N ILE A 102 14.55 8.44 19.89
CA ILE A 102 15.94 8.56 19.48
C ILE A 102 15.94 9.21 18.09
N THR A 103 16.44 10.44 18.00
CA THR A 103 16.35 11.23 16.77
C THR A 103 17.71 11.77 16.35
N ARG A 104 17.98 11.73 15.05
CA ARG A 104 19.16 12.39 14.49
C ARG A 104 18.92 13.90 14.33
N SER A 105 19.84 14.71 14.82
CA SER A 105 19.72 16.17 14.83
C SER A 105 20.71 16.86 13.87
N ASN A 106 20.18 17.63 12.92
CA ASN A 106 20.88 18.68 12.15
C ASN A 106 22.17 18.27 11.41
N LEU A 107 22.31 17.01 10.96
CA LEU A 107 23.44 16.59 10.12
C LEU A 107 23.03 16.50 8.64
N PRO A 108 23.98 16.73 7.71
CA PRO A 108 23.76 16.48 6.29
C PRO A 108 23.48 15.00 6.04
N GLU A 109 22.54 14.74 5.14
CA GLU A 109 21.81 13.50 4.81
C GLU A 109 22.67 12.35 4.24
N ALA A 110 23.95 12.22 4.62
CA ALA A 110 24.91 11.43 3.84
C ALA A 110 25.33 10.08 4.45
N PHE A 111 24.79 9.67 5.59
CA PHE A 111 25.27 8.48 6.30
C PHE A 111 24.12 7.65 6.86
N GLY A 112 24.23 6.33 6.69
CA GLY A 112 23.31 5.35 7.26
C GLY A 112 23.78 4.98 8.65
N ASP A 113 22.92 5.15 9.62
CA ASP A 113 23.11 4.94 11.04
C ASP A 113 22.55 3.56 11.45
N THR A 114 23.27 2.88 12.34
CA THR A 114 22.86 1.61 12.91
C THR A 114 22.60 1.79 14.40
N LEU A 115 21.36 1.59 14.84
CA LEU A 115 21.01 1.56 16.26
C LEU A 115 20.93 0.11 16.74
N ARG A 116 21.80 -0.30 17.65
CA ARG A 116 21.75 -1.60 18.33
C ARG A 116 21.01 -1.45 19.65
N ILE A 117 19.98 -2.23 19.90
CA ILE A 117 19.26 -2.26 21.18
C ILE A 117 19.68 -3.52 21.92
N ASP A 118 20.42 -3.37 23.02
CA ASP A 118 20.94 -4.49 23.82
C ASP A 118 19.95 -4.90 24.92
N LEU A 119 19.08 -5.85 24.61
CA LEU A 119 18.08 -6.36 25.54
C LEU A 119 18.68 -7.11 26.73
N ASN A 120 19.98 -7.47 26.71
CA ASN A 120 20.63 -8.11 27.85
C ASN A 120 20.69 -7.21 29.10
N THR A 121 20.52 -5.90 28.89
CA THR A 121 20.61 -4.90 29.95
C THR A 121 19.22 -4.47 30.47
N PHE A 122 18.15 -4.78 29.74
CA PHE A 122 16.82 -4.19 29.95
C PHE A 122 16.09 -4.70 31.19
N ASN A 123 16.50 -5.82 31.79
CA ASN A 123 15.90 -6.35 33.01
C ASN A 123 16.03 -5.39 34.21
N VAL A 124 16.94 -4.40 34.17
CA VAL A 124 17.03 -3.36 35.20
C VAL A 124 15.81 -2.42 35.20
N LEU A 125 15.06 -2.39 34.09
CA LEU A 125 13.88 -1.54 33.91
C LEU A 125 12.59 -2.18 34.44
N ASP A 126 12.60 -3.48 34.78
CA ASP A 126 11.43 -4.25 35.19
C ASP A 126 10.55 -3.53 36.21
N ALA A 127 11.16 -3.05 37.31
CA ALA A 127 10.43 -2.41 38.39
C ALA A 127 9.85 -1.06 37.98
N PHE A 128 10.51 -0.34 37.09
CA PHE A 128 10.03 0.97 36.62
C PHE A 128 8.89 0.79 35.63
N VAL A 129 9.12 0.07 34.52
CA VAL A 129 8.14 -0.03 33.43
C VAL A 129 6.86 -0.73 33.90
N SER A 130 6.96 -1.80 34.68
CA SER A 130 5.77 -2.51 35.23
C SER A 130 4.91 -1.63 36.15
N ASN A 131 5.51 -0.67 36.87
CA ASN A 131 4.78 0.28 37.70
C ASN A 131 4.22 1.48 36.93
N ASN A 132 4.68 1.69 35.69
CA ASN A 132 4.38 2.85 34.84
C ASN A 132 3.68 2.48 33.52
N GLY A 133 2.86 1.43 33.53
CA GLY A 133 2.00 1.07 32.39
C GLY A 133 2.33 -0.27 31.74
N GLY A 134 3.50 -0.84 32.03
CA GLY A 134 3.87 -2.20 31.62
C GLY A 134 4.23 -2.35 30.15
N LEU A 135 4.51 -1.26 29.44
CA LEU A 135 4.99 -1.24 28.05
C LEU A 135 6.13 -0.23 27.94
N LEU A 136 7.25 -0.59 27.31
CA LEU A 136 8.34 0.31 26.93
C LEU A 136 8.37 0.47 25.42
N THR A 137 8.24 1.71 24.93
CA THR A 137 8.35 2.07 23.51
C THR A 137 9.71 2.71 23.24
N ILE A 138 10.42 2.20 22.25
CA ILE A 138 11.62 2.83 21.68
C ILE A 138 11.27 3.26 20.26
N ASP A 139 11.32 4.56 20.00
CA ASP A 139 11.02 5.18 18.72
C ASP A 139 12.34 5.68 18.10
N PHE A 140 12.73 5.18 16.93
CA PHE A 140 13.95 5.57 16.24
C PHE A 140 13.66 6.24 14.89
N ASP A 141 14.01 7.51 14.80
CA ASP A 141 14.02 8.28 13.56
C ASP A 141 15.48 8.61 13.16
N GLY A 142 15.97 7.86 12.17
CA GLY A 142 17.31 8.05 11.59
C GLY A 142 17.42 9.31 10.72
N GLY A 143 16.28 9.92 10.37
CA GLY A 143 16.18 11.11 9.54
C GLY A 143 15.92 10.80 8.07
N LEU A 144 16.35 11.70 7.19
CA LEU A 144 16.16 11.55 5.75
C LEU A 144 17.15 10.54 5.17
N GLU A 145 16.63 9.45 4.64
CA GLU A 145 17.38 8.46 3.89
C GLU A 145 17.63 8.95 2.45
N VAL A 146 18.85 8.77 1.95
CA VAL A 146 19.18 9.02 0.55
C VAL A 146 19.11 7.70 -0.20
N PRO A 147 18.12 7.53 -1.12
CA PRO A 147 17.94 6.28 -1.83
C PRO A 147 19.25 5.77 -2.43
N PHE A 148 19.54 4.48 -2.21
CA PHE A 148 20.69 3.74 -2.76
C PHE A 148 22.09 4.12 -2.23
N VAL A 149 22.21 5.14 -1.38
CA VAL A 149 23.52 5.58 -0.85
C VAL A 149 23.70 5.10 0.58
N SER A 150 22.66 5.24 1.40
CA SER A 150 22.70 4.85 2.80
C SER A 150 21.30 4.75 3.39
N ASP A 151 21.03 3.62 4.03
CA ASP A 151 19.79 3.35 4.75
C ASP A 151 20.15 3.17 6.23
N ASP A 152 19.30 3.68 7.12
CA ASP A 152 19.49 3.46 8.55
C ASP A 152 18.96 2.05 8.92
N THR A 153 19.34 1.52 10.08
CA THR A 153 18.90 0.19 10.51
C THR A 153 18.87 0.09 12.03
N VAL A 154 17.82 -0.53 12.57
CA VAL A 154 17.74 -0.93 13.98
C VAL A 154 18.04 -2.42 14.11
N LEU A 155 18.98 -2.77 14.98
CA LEU A 155 19.31 -4.15 15.35
C LEU A 155 18.88 -4.40 16.79
N VAL A 156 17.83 -5.19 17.01
CA VAL A 156 17.42 -5.59 18.36
C VAL A 156 18.14 -6.88 18.70
N GLU A 157 19.08 -6.80 19.64
CA GLU A 157 20.03 -7.87 19.93
C GLU A 157 19.88 -8.41 21.37
N GLY A 158 20.16 -9.70 21.55
CA GLY A 158 20.12 -10.37 22.85
C GLY A 158 20.86 -11.72 22.81
N ASN A 159 21.74 -11.97 23.79
CA ASN A 159 22.58 -13.16 23.81
C ASN A 159 22.23 -14.11 24.96
N GLY A 160 21.03 -14.69 24.95
CA GLY A 160 20.69 -15.63 26.02
C GLY A 160 19.20 -15.91 26.17
N VAL A 161 18.82 -16.24 27.39
CA VAL A 161 17.43 -16.46 27.80
C VAL A 161 17.11 -15.41 28.85
N TYR A 162 16.22 -14.47 28.53
CA TYR A 162 15.85 -13.39 29.42
C TYR A 162 14.33 -13.26 29.55
N ALA A 163 13.90 -12.71 30.68
CA ALA A 163 12.51 -12.44 30.97
C ALA A 163 12.36 -10.96 31.35
N LEU A 164 11.44 -10.27 30.70
CA LEU A 164 11.05 -8.89 31.02
C LEU A 164 9.63 -8.93 31.59
N ASN A 165 9.40 -8.26 32.72
CA ASN A 165 8.09 -8.25 33.38
C ASN A 165 7.14 -7.18 32.80
N TYR A 166 7.31 -6.86 31.52
CA TYR A 166 6.60 -5.82 30.77
C TYR A 166 6.68 -6.13 29.27
N GLY A 167 5.84 -5.47 28.46
CA GLY A 167 5.88 -5.53 27.00
C GLY A 167 6.85 -4.52 26.38
N VAL A 168 7.25 -4.73 25.13
CA VAL A 168 8.10 -3.78 24.40
C VAL A 168 7.50 -3.44 23.05
N GLN A 169 7.71 -2.20 22.63
CA GLN A 169 7.39 -1.70 21.31
C GLN A 169 8.65 -1.07 20.69
N PHE A 170 8.94 -1.43 19.45
CA PHE A 170 9.98 -0.80 18.64
C PHE A 170 9.31 -0.14 17.44
N ASP A 171 9.45 1.17 17.33
CA ASP A 171 8.98 1.96 16.20
C ASP A 171 10.20 2.51 15.47
N SER A 172 10.24 2.42 14.14
CA SER A 172 11.34 2.99 13.38
C SER A 172 10.94 3.47 11.99
N THR A 173 11.53 4.58 11.54
CA THR A 173 11.44 5.02 10.14
C THR A 173 12.27 4.16 9.17
N SER A 174 13.02 3.19 9.70
CA SER A 174 14.01 2.39 8.96
C SER A 174 13.89 0.90 9.28
N ALA A 175 14.69 0.08 8.60
CA ALA A 175 14.59 -1.37 8.72
C ALA A 175 14.93 -1.88 10.13
N ILE A 176 14.19 -2.88 10.62
CA ILE A 176 14.41 -3.51 11.93
C ILE A 176 14.83 -4.97 11.75
N ALA A 177 15.98 -5.36 12.29
CA ALA A 177 16.40 -6.75 12.39
C ALA A 177 16.36 -7.25 13.85
N LEU A 178 15.77 -8.41 14.06
CA LEU A 178 15.52 -9.03 15.36
C LEU A 178 16.41 -10.27 15.54
N ASP A 179 17.45 -10.15 16.37
CA ASP A 179 18.38 -11.23 16.76
C ASP A 179 18.51 -11.30 18.30
N VAL A 180 17.40 -11.60 18.97
CA VAL A 180 17.26 -11.48 20.43
C VAL A 180 17.56 -12.77 21.20
N GLY A 181 17.96 -13.85 20.52
CA GLY A 181 18.17 -15.15 21.15
C GLY A 181 16.86 -15.74 21.68
N SER A 182 16.63 -15.75 22.99
CA SER A 182 15.37 -16.17 23.60
C SER A 182 14.86 -15.15 24.63
N ILE A 183 13.66 -14.62 24.42
CA ILE A 183 13.04 -13.63 25.29
C ILE A 183 11.61 -14.03 25.67
N THR A 184 11.25 -13.79 26.93
CA THR A 184 9.88 -13.90 27.44
C THR A 184 9.43 -12.56 28.00
N LEU A 185 8.27 -12.09 27.61
CA LEU A 185 7.66 -10.84 28.06
C LEU A 185 6.35 -11.14 28.80
N ASP A 186 6.10 -10.45 29.92
CA ASP A 186 4.80 -10.47 30.62
C ASP A 186 3.75 -9.54 29.94
N GLY A 187 4.10 -8.91 28.82
CA GLY A 187 3.23 -8.06 28.01
C GLY A 187 3.40 -8.32 26.51
N ASP A 188 2.99 -7.35 25.69
CA ASP A 188 3.02 -7.46 24.23
C ASP A 188 4.44 -7.24 23.66
N PHE A 189 4.69 -7.79 22.46
CA PHE A 189 5.88 -7.53 21.67
C PHE A 189 5.46 -6.94 20.33
N LEU A 190 5.65 -5.64 20.17
CA LEU A 190 5.20 -4.87 19.02
C LEU A 190 6.42 -4.34 18.25
N VAL A 191 6.40 -4.48 16.92
CA VAL A 191 7.45 -3.97 16.05
C VAL A 191 6.79 -3.29 14.87
N GLU A 192 7.00 -1.99 14.74
CA GLU A 192 6.55 -1.17 13.63
C GLU A 192 7.77 -0.58 12.92
N SER A 193 7.83 -0.70 11.60
CA SER A 193 8.92 -0.19 10.78
C SER A 193 8.36 0.43 9.52
N ASP A 194 8.85 1.61 9.12
CA ASP A 194 8.55 2.21 7.82
C ASP A 194 9.35 1.56 6.66
N ALA A 195 10.00 0.42 6.92
CA ALA A 195 10.78 -0.35 5.96
C ALA A 195 10.67 -1.85 6.27
N ALA A 196 11.75 -2.62 6.09
CA ALA A 196 11.74 -4.07 6.26
C ALA A 196 11.90 -4.51 7.72
N ILE A 197 11.17 -5.56 8.14
CA ILE A 197 11.38 -6.28 9.39
C ILE A 197 11.97 -7.67 9.10
N THR A 198 13.10 -8.02 9.71
CA THR A 198 13.70 -9.35 9.60
C THR A 198 13.83 -10.03 10.96
N LEU A 199 13.25 -11.22 11.09
CA LEU A 199 13.39 -12.11 12.24
C LEU A 199 14.16 -13.37 11.84
N ALA A 200 15.33 -13.57 12.43
CA ALA A 200 16.14 -14.76 12.23
C ALA A 200 15.83 -15.83 13.31
N THR A 201 16.87 -16.43 13.91
CA THR A 201 16.79 -17.57 14.85
C THR A 201 16.26 -17.23 16.26
N SER A 202 15.49 -16.16 16.40
CA SER A 202 15.00 -15.67 17.69
C SER A 202 13.82 -16.49 18.21
N ASN A 203 13.71 -16.65 19.53
CA ASN A 203 12.59 -17.28 20.22
C ASN A 203 11.90 -16.26 21.15
N ILE A 204 10.73 -15.77 20.74
CA ILE A 204 10.00 -14.71 21.42
C ILE A 204 8.72 -15.29 22.00
N THR A 205 8.50 -15.07 23.31
CA THR A 205 7.25 -15.39 24.00
C THR A 205 6.65 -14.12 24.59
N ALA A 206 5.40 -13.79 24.27
CA ALA A 206 4.73 -12.56 24.72
C ALA A 206 3.21 -12.77 24.86
N ASP A 207 2.49 -11.78 25.39
CA ASP A 207 1.01 -11.82 25.43
C ASP A 207 0.42 -11.73 24.03
N ASN A 208 0.86 -10.78 23.20
CA ASN A 208 0.62 -10.73 21.77
C ASN A 208 1.93 -10.38 21.04
N ILE A 209 2.03 -10.79 19.77
CA ILE A 209 3.15 -10.43 18.90
C ILE A 209 2.59 -9.76 17.64
N GLU A 210 3.08 -8.58 17.33
CA GLU A 210 2.77 -7.85 16.10
C GLU A 210 4.07 -7.42 15.42
N LEU A 211 4.24 -7.81 14.16
CA LEU A 211 5.28 -7.31 13.27
C LEU A 211 4.58 -6.59 12.11
N LEU A 212 4.76 -5.29 12.02
CA LEU A 212 4.12 -4.42 11.05
C LEU A 212 5.18 -3.62 10.29
N ALA A 213 5.44 -4.00 9.05
CA ALA A 213 6.18 -3.19 8.09
C ALA A 213 5.20 -2.33 7.30
N THR A 214 5.37 -1.01 7.32
CA THR A 214 4.63 -0.05 6.52
C THR A 214 5.59 0.67 5.59
N ASP A 215 5.20 1.07 4.38
CA ASP A 215 5.91 2.12 3.66
C ASP A 215 4.87 2.88 2.84
N SER A 216 4.83 4.20 3.03
CA SER A 216 3.85 5.05 2.39
C SER A 216 4.52 6.24 1.74
N LYS A 217 4.13 6.51 0.50
CA LYS A 217 4.61 7.67 -0.25
C LYS A 217 3.41 8.41 -0.82
N ILE A 218 3.34 9.70 -0.48
CA ILE A 218 2.45 10.66 -1.13
C ILE A 218 3.29 11.43 -2.14
N GLY A 219 2.94 11.31 -3.41
CA GLY A 219 3.57 12.02 -4.52
C GLY A 219 2.69 13.18 -4.96
N GLU A 220 3.10 14.40 -4.63
CA GLU A 220 2.55 15.63 -5.21
C GLU A 220 3.75 16.39 -5.78
N PRO A 221 3.97 16.37 -7.11
CA PRO A 221 5.06 17.13 -7.69
C PRO A 221 4.76 18.62 -7.60
N ASP A 222 5.78 19.38 -7.25
CA ASP A 222 5.76 20.84 -7.20
C ASP A 222 6.98 21.39 -7.96
N ASP A 223 7.06 22.72 -8.07
CA ASP A 223 8.15 23.45 -8.74
C ASP A 223 9.54 23.06 -8.19
N ASP A 224 9.62 22.61 -6.95
CA ASP A 224 10.86 22.30 -6.24
C ASP A 224 11.23 20.80 -6.32
N ASN A 225 10.26 19.92 -6.58
CA ASN A 225 10.45 18.46 -6.56
C ASN A 225 9.63 17.72 -7.63
N LEU A 226 10.09 17.86 -8.88
CA LEU A 226 9.57 17.15 -10.05
C LEU A 226 9.69 15.62 -9.95
N LEU A 227 10.48 15.08 -9.01
CA LEU A 227 10.66 13.64 -8.85
C LEU A 227 9.54 12.99 -8.04
N ASN A 228 8.65 13.75 -7.41
CA ASN A 228 7.47 13.22 -6.70
C ASN A 228 6.45 12.54 -7.64
N VAL A 229 6.66 12.60 -8.95
CA VAL A 229 5.96 11.77 -9.93
C VAL A 229 6.31 10.28 -9.83
N LEU A 230 7.43 9.94 -9.19
CA LEU A 230 7.89 8.58 -8.97
C LEU A 230 7.67 8.21 -7.50
N SER A 231 6.83 7.20 -7.27
CA SER A 231 6.55 6.64 -5.94
C SER A 231 6.94 5.17 -5.90
N THR A 232 7.87 4.78 -5.03
CA THR A 232 8.36 3.38 -4.96
C THR A 232 8.34 2.77 -3.55
N PRO A 233 7.21 2.82 -2.81
CA PRO A 233 7.15 2.26 -1.46
C PRO A 233 7.29 0.74 -1.45
N SER A 234 8.02 0.21 -0.47
CA SER A 234 8.20 -1.23 -0.28
C SER A 234 8.18 -1.62 1.19
N ALA A 235 7.33 -2.59 1.54
CA ALA A 235 7.23 -3.15 2.88
C ALA A 235 7.52 -4.65 2.85
N GLU A 236 8.39 -5.12 3.73
CA GLU A 236 8.77 -6.53 3.82
C GLU A 236 8.77 -7.02 5.27
N VAL A 237 8.18 -8.19 5.53
CA VAL A 237 8.44 -8.94 6.77
C VAL A 237 8.99 -10.33 6.44
N THR A 238 10.22 -10.61 6.88
CA THR A 238 10.88 -11.89 6.69
C THR A 238 11.09 -12.60 8.03
N ILE A 239 10.55 -13.82 8.15
CA ILE A 239 10.77 -14.71 9.29
C ILE A 239 11.48 -15.98 8.80
N LYS A 240 12.69 -16.21 9.30
CA LYS A 240 13.48 -17.40 8.96
C LYS A 240 14.05 -18.05 10.20
N ASP A 241 13.66 -19.31 10.42
CA ASP A 241 14.10 -20.11 11.58
C ASP A 241 13.66 -19.54 12.96
N GLY A 242 12.77 -18.54 12.98
CA GLY A 242 12.28 -17.86 14.18
C GLY A 242 11.14 -18.61 14.88
N GLN A 243 11.04 -18.48 16.20
CA GLN A 243 9.99 -19.07 17.03
C GLN A 243 9.20 -17.97 17.74
N LEU A 244 7.90 -17.88 17.46
CA LEU A 244 6.99 -16.91 18.06
C LEU A 244 5.92 -17.65 18.86
N ASN A 245 5.74 -17.30 20.14
CA ASN A 245 4.74 -17.91 21.01
C ASN A 245 3.92 -16.80 21.68
N ALA A 246 2.62 -16.73 21.38
CA ALA A 246 1.78 -15.66 21.95
C ALA A 246 0.30 -16.02 22.10
N GLY A 247 -0.47 -15.10 22.70
CA GLY A 247 -1.91 -14.99 22.57
C GLY A 247 -2.32 -14.91 21.11
N ASN A 248 -2.10 -13.76 20.48
CA ASN A 248 -2.28 -13.59 19.03
C ASN A 248 -0.94 -13.27 18.37
N ILE A 249 -0.82 -13.64 17.09
CA ILE A 249 0.33 -13.29 16.24
C ILE A 249 -0.20 -12.59 14.99
N SER A 250 0.29 -11.39 14.70
CA SER A 250 -0.03 -10.62 13.49
C SER A 250 1.26 -10.26 12.75
N ILE A 251 1.38 -10.68 11.49
CA ILE A 251 2.52 -10.39 10.62
C ILE A 251 2.01 -9.65 9.39
N GLN A 252 2.40 -8.39 9.22
CA GLN A 252 1.81 -7.50 8.23
C GLN A 252 2.89 -6.73 7.47
N ALA A 253 2.80 -6.72 6.14
CA ALA A 253 3.55 -5.81 5.27
C ALA A 253 2.54 -4.97 4.48
N ILE A 254 2.62 -3.64 4.58
CA ILE A 254 1.67 -2.70 3.98
C ILE A 254 2.46 -1.63 3.20
N ALA A 255 2.42 -1.70 1.88
CA ALA A 255 3.01 -0.69 1.02
C ALA A 255 1.91 0.13 0.33
N SER A 256 2.02 1.45 0.33
CA SER A 256 0.99 2.32 -0.26
C SER A 256 1.56 3.52 -1.00
N ALA A 257 1.03 3.81 -2.18
CA ALA A 257 1.36 5.02 -2.95
C ALA A 257 0.09 5.82 -3.27
N ASP A 258 0.12 7.13 -3.01
CA ASP A 258 -0.89 8.09 -3.46
C ASP A 258 -0.21 9.17 -4.28
N VAL A 259 -0.37 9.15 -5.61
CA VAL A 259 0.28 10.12 -6.51
C VAL A 259 -0.76 10.97 -7.21
N THR A 260 -0.79 12.26 -6.90
CA THR A 260 -1.65 13.22 -7.57
C THR A 260 -0.80 14.18 -8.38
N ILE A 261 -1.08 14.27 -9.68
CA ILE A 261 -0.49 15.24 -10.60
C ILE A 261 -1.63 16.08 -11.15
N ASP A 262 -1.66 17.34 -10.74
CA ASP A 262 -2.64 18.30 -11.21
C ASP A 262 -2.08 19.18 -12.35
N MET A 263 -2.85 20.20 -12.70
CA MET A 263 -2.64 21.03 -13.89
C MET A 263 -1.46 22.01 -13.76
N GLU A 264 -0.72 22.04 -12.65
CA GLU A 264 0.38 23.01 -12.50
C GLU A 264 1.48 22.77 -13.54
N GLU A 265 2.04 23.86 -14.07
CA GLU A 265 3.14 23.84 -15.04
C GLU A 265 4.35 23.18 -14.37
N LEU A 266 4.59 21.89 -14.63
CA LEU A 266 5.75 21.21 -14.08
C LEU A 266 7.07 21.83 -14.57
N LEU A 267 7.06 22.57 -15.70
CA LEU A 267 8.27 23.09 -16.34
C LEU A 267 8.02 24.34 -17.20
N GLU A 268 7.53 25.48 -16.65
CA GLU A 268 7.39 26.80 -17.32
C GLU A 268 7.15 26.71 -18.86
N GLY A 269 6.13 25.94 -19.29
CA GLY A 269 5.74 25.79 -20.70
C GLY A 269 6.63 24.92 -21.62
N SER A 270 7.60 24.18 -21.08
CA SER A 270 8.56 23.40 -21.90
C SER A 270 8.23 21.90 -22.02
N VAL A 271 7.34 21.36 -21.18
CA VAL A 271 6.95 19.94 -21.19
C VAL A 271 5.48 19.79 -20.80
N THR A 272 4.63 19.46 -21.78
CA THR A 272 3.18 19.23 -21.62
C THR A 272 2.80 17.81 -21.13
N LEU A 273 3.75 17.11 -20.50
CA LEU A 273 3.60 15.72 -20.05
C LEU A 273 3.26 15.65 -18.56
N GLY A 274 2.06 15.15 -18.24
CA GLY A 274 1.74 14.65 -16.89
C GLY A 274 2.00 13.16 -16.82
N ALA A 275 2.98 12.71 -16.04
CA ALA A 275 3.32 11.30 -15.93
C ALA A 275 3.44 10.88 -14.47
N ALA A 276 2.69 9.87 -14.02
CA ALA A 276 2.85 9.25 -12.71
C ALA A 276 3.41 7.83 -12.86
N VAL A 277 4.42 7.48 -12.06
CA VAL A 277 4.98 6.14 -11.97
C VAL A 277 4.92 5.66 -10.53
N ALA A 278 4.17 4.59 -10.28
CA ALA A 278 4.11 3.97 -8.96
C ALA A 278 4.57 2.51 -9.02
N VAL A 279 5.55 2.14 -8.21
CA VAL A 279 6.04 0.76 -8.04
C VAL A 279 5.89 0.37 -6.58
N VAL A 280 4.86 -0.40 -6.25
CA VAL A 280 4.51 -0.73 -4.87
C VAL A 280 4.67 -2.23 -4.64
N ASP A 281 5.40 -2.60 -3.60
CA ASP A 281 5.67 -4.01 -3.28
C ASP A 281 5.46 -4.28 -1.78
N ALA A 282 4.53 -5.18 -1.46
CA ALA A 282 4.32 -5.69 -0.12
C ALA A 282 4.56 -7.20 -0.08
N HIS A 283 5.48 -7.63 0.79
CA HIS A 283 5.87 -9.03 0.85
C HIS A 283 6.00 -9.54 2.29
N VAL A 284 5.41 -10.72 2.55
CA VAL A 284 5.68 -11.48 3.77
C VAL A 284 6.30 -12.83 3.41
N PHE A 285 7.48 -13.11 3.95
CA PHE A 285 8.18 -14.38 3.79
C PHE A 285 8.31 -15.12 5.12
N ILE A 286 7.91 -16.39 5.14
CA ILE A 286 8.08 -17.29 6.30
C ILE A 286 8.72 -18.60 5.81
N GLY A 287 9.93 -18.90 6.26
CA GLY A 287 10.67 -20.07 5.78
C GLY A 287 11.64 -20.68 6.80
N GLY A 288 12.46 -21.62 6.33
CA GLY A 288 13.32 -22.43 7.20
C GLY A 288 12.52 -23.31 8.16
N ASP A 289 12.99 -23.39 9.42
CA ASP A 289 12.33 -24.07 10.54
C ASP A 289 11.60 -23.04 11.43
N ALA A 290 10.80 -22.14 10.85
CA ALA A 290 10.04 -21.15 11.60
C ALA A 290 8.83 -21.78 12.34
N HIS A 291 8.56 -21.39 13.58
CA HIS A 291 7.43 -21.88 14.39
C HIS A 291 6.61 -20.71 14.94
N LEU A 292 5.38 -20.54 14.47
CA LEU A 292 4.46 -19.51 14.93
C LEU A 292 3.31 -20.17 15.71
N ASN A 293 3.33 -20.05 17.03
CA ASN A 293 2.39 -20.68 17.96
C ASN A 293 1.48 -19.64 18.62
N ALA A 294 0.28 -19.44 18.08
CA ALA A 294 -0.75 -18.59 18.66
C ALA A 294 -1.75 -19.40 19.51
N SER A 295 -1.93 -19.02 20.77
CA SER A 295 -2.98 -19.57 21.64
C SER A 295 -4.38 -18.98 21.36
N GLY A 296 -4.44 -17.97 20.50
CA GLY A 296 -5.60 -17.34 19.89
C GLY A 296 -5.46 -17.36 18.37
N ASN A 297 -5.57 -16.22 17.71
CA ASN A 297 -5.55 -16.14 16.24
C ASN A 297 -4.14 -15.89 15.68
N LEU A 298 -3.93 -16.32 14.44
CA LEU A 298 -2.72 -16.03 13.66
C LEU A 298 -3.11 -15.36 12.34
N MET A 299 -2.52 -14.20 12.06
CA MET A 299 -2.72 -13.42 10.84
C MET A 299 -1.39 -13.20 10.13
N VAL A 300 -1.36 -13.45 8.83
CA VAL A 300 -0.25 -13.14 7.92
C VAL A 300 -0.81 -12.38 6.74
N GLN A 301 -0.35 -11.16 6.50
CA GLN A 301 -0.94 -10.29 5.50
C GLN A 301 0.09 -9.45 4.75
N ALA A 302 -0.05 -9.41 3.43
CA ALA A 302 0.60 -8.43 2.56
C ALA A 302 -0.46 -7.56 1.91
N ILE A 303 -0.31 -6.23 1.95
CA ILE A 303 -1.22 -5.26 1.35
C ILE A 303 -0.40 -4.30 0.48
N SER A 304 -0.71 -4.26 -0.81
CA SER A 304 -0.29 -3.18 -1.70
C SER A 304 -1.51 -2.34 -2.06
N ASP A 305 -1.43 -1.02 -1.87
CA ASP A 305 -2.50 -0.07 -2.18
C ASP A 305 -1.99 1.11 -3.00
N VAL A 306 -2.49 1.28 -4.21
CA VAL A 306 -2.06 2.34 -5.12
C VAL A 306 -3.24 3.19 -5.53
N GLN A 307 -3.12 4.49 -5.32
CA GLN A 307 -3.98 5.51 -5.90
C GLN A 307 -3.12 6.44 -6.77
N THR A 308 -3.53 6.66 -8.01
CA THR A 308 -2.92 7.72 -8.83
C THR A 308 -3.97 8.51 -9.59
N ASP A 309 -3.88 9.83 -9.52
CA ASP A 309 -4.76 10.76 -10.20
C ASP A 309 -3.90 11.72 -11.04
N VAL A 310 -3.93 11.58 -12.36
CA VAL A 310 -3.21 12.43 -13.31
C VAL A 310 -4.21 13.20 -14.14
N LEU A 311 -4.14 14.53 -14.08
CA LEU A 311 -4.89 15.43 -14.95
C LEU A 311 -3.92 16.32 -15.73
N ARG A 312 -4.06 16.32 -17.06
CA ARG A 312 -3.34 17.26 -17.91
C ARG A 312 -4.28 18.01 -18.83
N VAL A 313 -3.92 19.26 -19.10
CA VAL A 313 -4.60 20.17 -20.02
C VAL A 313 -3.58 20.71 -21.01
N PRO A 314 -4.00 21.18 -22.20
CA PRO A 314 -3.11 21.90 -23.09
C PRO A 314 -2.46 23.10 -22.39
N GLU A 315 -1.20 23.36 -22.72
CA GLU A 315 -0.50 24.58 -22.33
C GLU A 315 -0.49 25.52 -23.54
N ASP A 316 -0.93 26.76 -23.32
CA ASP A 316 -0.75 27.87 -24.26
C ASP A 316 0.63 28.48 -23.99
N ASP A 317 1.59 28.25 -24.88
CA ASP A 317 2.96 28.79 -24.74
C ASP A 317 3.03 30.32 -24.99
N GLN A 318 1.87 30.93 -25.30
CA GLN A 318 1.65 32.32 -25.66
C GLN A 318 2.31 32.76 -26.97
N ASP A 319 2.75 31.84 -27.82
CA ASP A 319 3.12 32.10 -29.21
C ASP A 319 1.86 32.09 -30.09
N GLU A 320 1.53 33.25 -30.66
CA GLU A 320 0.40 33.37 -31.60
C GLU A 320 0.56 32.54 -32.90
N ASN A 321 1.62 31.72 -33.01
CA ASN A 321 1.95 30.87 -34.16
C ASN A 321 2.11 29.37 -33.82
N ASP A 322 1.87 28.93 -32.58
CA ASP A 322 2.08 27.54 -32.13
C ASP A 322 0.78 26.77 -31.80
N ASP A 323 -0.35 27.16 -32.41
CA ASP A 323 -1.57 26.34 -32.48
C ASP A 323 -1.36 25.08 -33.36
N ASP A 324 -0.25 24.39 -33.14
CA ASP A 324 0.33 23.39 -33.99
C ASP A 324 -0.51 22.11 -33.94
N GLN A 325 -1.47 22.07 -34.85
CA GLN A 325 -2.31 20.91 -35.13
C GLN A 325 -1.49 19.63 -35.39
N THR A 326 -0.18 19.74 -35.66
CA THR A 326 0.70 18.62 -35.93
C THR A 326 1.41 18.03 -34.71
N GLN A 327 1.18 18.58 -33.51
CA GLN A 327 1.72 18.07 -32.25
C GLN A 327 0.60 17.56 -31.32
N ASP A 328 1.00 16.90 -30.23
CA ASP A 328 0.07 16.57 -29.14
C ASP A 328 -0.06 17.78 -28.21
N ALA A 329 -1.29 18.26 -28.01
CA ALA A 329 -1.57 19.39 -27.14
C ALA A 329 -1.42 19.04 -25.65
N ALA A 330 -1.73 17.80 -25.27
CA ALA A 330 -1.55 17.31 -23.91
C ALA A 330 -1.36 15.79 -23.87
N VAL A 331 -0.45 15.34 -23.00
CA VAL A 331 -0.22 13.91 -22.75
C VAL A 331 -0.33 13.64 -21.25
N ALA A 332 -1.24 12.75 -20.86
CA ALA A 332 -1.36 12.21 -19.52
C ALA A 332 -0.99 10.72 -19.51
N SER A 333 -0.15 10.30 -18.56
CA SER A 333 0.31 8.92 -18.44
C SER A 333 0.36 8.48 -16.98
N SER A 334 -0.11 7.26 -16.72
CA SER A 334 0.05 6.59 -15.43
C SER A 334 0.57 5.18 -15.65
N VAL A 335 1.72 4.85 -15.04
CA VAL A 335 2.36 3.54 -15.12
C VAL A 335 2.49 2.97 -13.71
N ILE A 336 1.68 1.96 -13.42
CA ILE A 336 1.57 1.34 -12.10
C ILE A 336 2.06 -0.10 -12.16
N ASN A 337 2.97 -0.47 -11.26
CA ASN A 337 3.34 -1.85 -10.99
C ASN A 337 3.13 -2.12 -9.49
N SER A 338 2.11 -2.91 -9.15
CA SER A 338 1.71 -3.16 -7.78
C SER A 338 1.74 -4.66 -7.49
N ASN A 339 2.57 -5.09 -6.55
CA ASN A 339 2.73 -6.49 -6.17
C ASN A 339 2.38 -6.70 -4.70
N SER A 340 1.69 -7.80 -4.40
CA SER A 340 1.39 -8.20 -3.03
C SER A 340 1.58 -9.70 -2.91
N SER A 341 2.43 -10.14 -1.98
CA SER A 341 2.75 -11.56 -1.87
C SER A 341 2.96 -12.05 -0.45
N VAL A 342 2.47 -13.27 -0.20
CA VAL A 342 2.79 -14.04 1.01
C VAL A 342 3.38 -15.39 0.60
N THR A 343 4.60 -15.67 1.06
CA THR A 343 5.32 -16.91 0.79
C THR A 343 5.58 -17.64 2.09
N ILE A 344 5.10 -18.89 2.20
CA ILE A 344 5.38 -19.78 3.33
C ILE A 344 5.94 -21.09 2.80
N THR A 345 7.16 -21.42 3.20
CA THR A 345 7.91 -22.53 2.58
C THR A 345 8.74 -23.34 3.57
N ASP A 346 9.56 -24.25 3.04
CA ASP A 346 10.44 -25.15 3.79
C ASP A 346 9.71 -26.02 4.84
N GLU A 347 10.08 -25.94 6.12
CA GLU A 347 9.49 -26.73 7.22
C GLU A 347 8.69 -25.85 8.20
N ALA A 348 8.29 -24.65 7.77
CA ALA A 348 7.56 -23.69 8.59
C ALA A 348 6.28 -24.28 9.21
N GLN A 349 6.05 -23.99 10.49
CA GLN A 349 4.91 -24.47 11.27
C GLN A 349 4.09 -23.30 11.81
N LEU A 350 2.83 -23.22 11.41
CA LEU A 350 1.87 -22.22 11.87
C LEU A 350 0.78 -22.93 12.66
N VAL A 351 0.69 -22.66 13.96
CA VAL A 351 -0.26 -23.27 14.87
C VAL A 351 -1.12 -22.19 15.55
N ALA A 352 -2.44 -22.32 15.46
CA ALA A 352 -3.38 -21.44 16.13
C ALA A 352 -4.49 -22.21 16.87
N ASN A 353 -4.74 -21.89 18.14
CA ASN A 353 -5.93 -22.40 18.84
C ASN A 353 -7.21 -21.64 18.43
N GLY A 354 -7.08 -20.53 17.71
CA GLY A 354 -8.14 -19.76 17.05
C GLY A 354 -8.14 -20.01 15.54
N ALA A 355 -8.36 -18.96 14.76
CA ALA A 355 -8.31 -19.00 13.30
C ALA A 355 -6.90 -18.68 12.76
N VAL A 356 -6.63 -19.16 11.54
CA VAL A 356 -5.47 -18.75 10.74
C VAL A 356 -5.99 -17.99 9.51
N THR A 357 -5.46 -16.79 9.28
CA THR A 357 -5.73 -16.00 8.08
C THR A 357 -4.42 -15.67 7.38
N ILE A 358 -4.32 -16.02 6.09
CA ILE A 358 -3.19 -15.72 5.22
C ILE A 358 -3.76 -14.97 4.01
N ASN A 359 -3.35 -13.73 3.80
CA ASN A 359 -3.94 -12.86 2.78
C ASN A 359 -2.91 -12.02 2.04
N ALA A 360 -2.89 -12.10 0.72
CA ALA A 360 -2.25 -11.10 -0.13
C ALA A 360 -3.34 -10.25 -0.79
N ASN A 361 -3.35 -8.94 -0.54
CA ASN A 361 -4.30 -7.98 -1.10
C ASN A 361 -3.56 -6.93 -1.93
N ASN A 362 -4.07 -6.66 -3.13
CA ASN A 362 -3.52 -5.69 -4.07
C ASN A 362 -4.64 -4.82 -4.63
N GLN A 363 -4.64 -3.55 -4.26
CA GLN A 363 -5.57 -2.56 -4.76
C GLN A 363 -4.83 -1.54 -5.64
N ALA A 364 -5.37 -1.25 -6.80
CA ALA A 364 -4.89 -0.16 -7.64
C ALA A 364 -6.07 0.62 -8.22
N THR A 365 -6.15 1.92 -7.94
CA THR A 365 -7.16 2.83 -8.48
C THR A 365 -6.46 3.96 -9.22
N VAL A 366 -6.70 4.05 -10.51
CA VAL A 366 -6.01 5.00 -11.40
C VAL A 366 -7.03 5.84 -12.16
N SER A 367 -6.81 7.15 -12.18
CA SER A 367 -7.45 8.10 -13.07
C SER A 367 -6.38 8.81 -13.90
N THR A 368 -6.46 8.69 -15.21
CA THR A 368 -5.56 9.39 -16.14
C THR A 368 -6.41 10.17 -17.14
N ILE A 369 -6.38 11.49 -17.04
CA ILE A 369 -7.22 12.40 -17.83
C ILE A 369 -6.33 13.38 -18.58
N ALA A 370 -6.49 13.44 -19.90
CA ALA A 370 -5.99 14.53 -20.73
C ALA A 370 -7.19 15.27 -21.33
N ASP A 371 -7.36 16.55 -20.99
CA ASP A 371 -8.57 17.32 -21.31
C ASP A 371 -8.24 18.55 -22.19
N GLY A 372 -8.37 18.35 -23.51
CA GLY A 372 -8.19 19.40 -24.51
C GLY A 372 -9.28 20.48 -24.50
N THR A 373 -10.36 20.33 -23.73
CA THR A 373 -11.45 21.32 -23.66
C THR A 373 -11.21 22.44 -22.64
N LEU A 374 -10.23 22.23 -21.76
CA LEU A 374 -9.82 23.21 -20.74
C LEU A 374 -8.77 24.19 -21.27
N GLY A 375 -8.13 23.87 -22.40
CA GLY A 375 -7.26 24.75 -23.15
C GLY A 375 -8.01 25.85 -23.92
N SER A 376 -7.38 27.00 -24.17
CA SER A 376 -8.03 28.14 -24.83
C SER A 376 -7.42 28.45 -26.19
N GLY A 377 -8.01 27.88 -27.25
CA GLY A 377 -7.54 28.12 -28.62
C GLY A 377 -6.51 27.10 -29.10
N ASP A 378 -6.18 26.12 -28.26
CA ASP A 378 -5.18 25.10 -28.57
C ASP A 378 -5.68 24.14 -29.65
N ALA A 379 -4.72 23.63 -30.41
CA ALA A 379 -4.91 22.61 -31.43
C ALA A 379 -3.90 21.48 -31.19
N GLY A 380 -4.14 20.33 -31.81
CA GLY A 380 -3.32 19.14 -31.65
C GLY A 380 -4.09 17.97 -31.04
N ALA A 381 -3.46 16.81 -31.08
CA ALA A 381 -4.02 15.58 -30.53
C ALA A 381 -3.91 15.52 -29.00
N ILE A 382 -4.75 14.72 -28.38
CA ILE A 382 -4.78 14.52 -26.93
C ILE A 382 -4.59 13.04 -26.63
N LEU A 383 -3.66 12.72 -25.74
CA LEU A 383 -3.33 11.35 -25.36
C LEU A 383 -3.49 11.14 -23.85
N ALA A 384 -4.26 10.12 -23.47
CA ALA A 384 -4.29 9.59 -22.11
C ALA A 384 -3.92 8.11 -22.11
N THR A 385 -2.95 7.72 -21.28
CA THR A 385 -2.47 6.34 -21.17
C THR A 385 -2.45 5.86 -19.73
N THR A 386 -3.06 4.70 -19.46
CA THR A 386 -3.00 4.04 -18.16
C THR A 386 -2.48 2.62 -18.34
N THR A 387 -1.43 2.27 -17.61
CA THR A 387 -0.94 0.88 -17.52
C THR A 387 -0.91 0.47 -16.06
N ILE A 388 -1.61 -0.61 -15.72
CA ILE A 388 -1.57 -1.26 -14.41
C ILE A 388 -1.05 -2.67 -14.60
N ALA A 389 0.02 -3.03 -13.89
CA ALA A 389 0.63 -4.35 -13.87
C ALA A 389 0.91 -4.81 -12.44
N GLY A 390 1.30 -6.07 -12.30
CA GLY A 390 1.77 -6.67 -11.05
C GLY A 390 0.92 -7.87 -10.63
N ASP A 391 1.45 -8.69 -9.73
CA ASP A 391 0.84 -9.96 -9.34
C ASP A 391 0.38 -9.92 -7.87
N THR A 392 -0.64 -10.73 -7.57
CA THR A 392 -1.08 -10.99 -6.20
C THR A 392 -0.96 -12.46 -5.91
N THR A 393 -0.07 -12.85 -4.99
CA THR A 393 0.26 -14.26 -4.79
C THR A 393 0.24 -14.68 -3.33
N VAL A 394 -0.40 -15.81 -3.05
CA VAL A 394 -0.12 -16.59 -1.84
C VAL A 394 0.48 -17.92 -2.26
N GLU A 395 1.70 -18.19 -1.82
CA GLU A 395 2.39 -19.46 -2.05
C GLU A 395 2.64 -20.20 -0.72
N LEU A 396 2.11 -21.41 -0.64
CA LEU A 396 2.44 -22.38 0.40
C LEU A 396 3.18 -23.55 -0.25
N SER A 397 4.48 -23.68 0.01
CA SER A 397 5.32 -24.72 -0.58
C SER A 397 6.12 -25.49 0.48
N GLY A 398 6.91 -26.48 0.06
CA GLY A 398 7.72 -27.30 0.97
C GLY A 398 6.89 -28.28 1.82
N GLN A 399 7.42 -28.60 3.00
CA GLN A 399 6.78 -29.39 4.06
C GLN A 399 6.05 -28.51 5.08
N THR A 400 5.62 -27.30 4.68
CA THR A 400 4.88 -26.36 5.52
C THR A 400 3.68 -27.03 6.20
N SER A 401 3.47 -26.74 7.49
CA SER A 401 2.32 -27.25 8.24
C SER A 401 1.51 -26.12 8.88
N ILE A 402 0.19 -26.16 8.66
CA ILE A 402 -0.76 -25.20 9.23
C ILE A 402 -1.77 -25.99 10.06
N SER A 403 -1.91 -25.65 11.35
CA SER A 403 -2.88 -26.27 12.25
C SER A 403 -3.71 -25.22 12.96
N ALA A 404 -5.03 -25.23 12.76
CA ALA A 404 -5.96 -24.36 13.44
C ALA A 404 -7.04 -25.16 14.18
N THR A 405 -7.51 -24.65 15.31
CA THR A 405 -8.79 -25.13 15.87
C THR A 405 -9.98 -24.50 15.15
N GLY A 406 -9.88 -23.19 14.85
CA GLY A 406 -10.84 -22.42 14.08
C GLY A 406 -10.71 -22.60 12.57
N ALA A 407 -11.25 -21.64 11.81
CA ALA A 407 -11.15 -21.63 10.35
C ALA A 407 -9.72 -21.33 9.88
N VAL A 408 -9.39 -21.83 8.68
CA VAL A 408 -8.18 -21.45 7.94
C VAL A 408 -8.62 -20.76 6.67
N ASN A 409 -8.28 -19.49 6.50
CA ASN A 409 -8.57 -18.71 5.30
C ASN A 409 -7.26 -18.36 4.61
N ILE A 410 -7.14 -18.69 3.33
CA ILE A 410 -5.97 -18.43 2.49
C ILE A 410 -6.49 -17.73 1.24
N SER A 411 -6.11 -16.48 1.02
CA SER A 411 -6.63 -15.71 -0.11
C SER A 411 -5.60 -14.82 -0.77
N ALA A 412 -5.66 -14.78 -2.10
CA ALA A 412 -5.02 -13.76 -2.91
C ALA A 412 -6.14 -12.92 -3.55
N ASN A 413 -6.12 -11.61 -3.36
CA ASN A 413 -7.17 -10.70 -3.80
C ASN A 413 -6.57 -9.55 -4.59
N SER A 414 -7.01 -9.35 -5.83
CA SER A 414 -6.68 -8.17 -6.62
C SER A 414 -7.93 -7.37 -6.98
N ALA A 415 -7.84 -6.05 -6.85
CA ALA A 415 -8.87 -5.12 -7.29
C ALA A 415 -8.19 -3.97 -8.03
N ARG A 416 -8.37 -3.90 -9.36
CA ARG A 416 -7.78 -2.87 -10.20
C ARG A 416 -8.85 -2.10 -10.93
N SER A 417 -8.82 -0.78 -10.80
CA SER A 417 -9.71 0.15 -11.48
C SER A 417 -8.90 1.18 -12.24
N ALA A 418 -9.17 1.34 -13.52
CA ALA A 418 -8.58 2.38 -14.36
C ALA A 418 -9.69 3.21 -15.02
N THR A 419 -9.58 4.52 -14.94
CA THR A 419 -10.33 5.46 -15.77
C THR A 419 -9.33 6.23 -16.62
N THR A 420 -9.35 5.99 -17.93
CA THR A 420 -8.50 6.67 -18.90
C THR A 420 -9.37 7.51 -19.81
N HIS A 421 -9.16 8.82 -19.85
CA HIS A 421 -10.00 9.73 -20.59
C HIS A 421 -9.16 10.74 -21.39
N ALA A 422 -9.35 10.75 -22.71
CA ALA A 422 -8.81 11.77 -23.59
C ALA A 422 -9.96 12.58 -24.19
N MET A 423 -9.89 13.91 -24.14
CA MET A 423 -10.87 14.80 -24.75
C MET A 423 -10.16 15.71 -25.75
N ALA A 424 -10.60 15.72 -27.01
CA ALA A 424 -9.92 16.45 -28.08
C ALA A 424 -9.87 17.97 -27.82
N THR A 425 -8.91 18.64 -28.43
CA THR A 425 -8.89 20.11 -28.55
C THR A 425 -10.01 20.62 -29.45
N ALA A 426 -10.27 21.93 -29.41
CA ALA A 426 -11.33 22.55 -30.22
C ALA A 426 -11.05 22.52 -31.74
N GLU A 427 -9.76 22.60 -32.12
CA GLU A 427 -9.32 22.59 -33.52
C GLU A 427 -8.89 21.20 -34.01
N GLY A 428 -8.78 20.21 -33.12
CA GLY A 428 -8.46 18.82 -33.47
C GLY A 428 -6.99 18.61 -33.88
N ALA A 429 -6.71 17.48 -34.53
CA ALA A 429 -5.35 17.10 -34.94
C ALA A 429 -5.19 17.04 -36.47
N THR A 430 -4.00 17.33 -36.97
CA THR A 430 -3.63 17.27 -38.39
C THR A 430 -2.30 16.51 -38.55
N GLU A 431 -2.15 15.81 -39.68
CA GLU A 431 -0.90 15.15 -40.06
C GLU A 431 0.15 16.17 -40.55
N ASP A 432 1.40 16.10 -40.09
CA ASP A 432 2.49 16.96 -40.60
C ASP A 432 2.95 16.57 -42.02
N GLY A 433 2.60 15.36 -42.46
CA GLY A 433 2.97 14.78 -43.75
C GLY A 433 4.40 14.25 -43.81
N ASP A 434 5.08 14.12 -42.67
CA ASP A 434 6.41 13.55 -42.51
C ASP A 434 6.34 12.23 -41.74
N ASN A 435 6.45 11.12 -42.47
CA ASN A 435 6.40 9.78 -41.88
C ASN A 435 7.58 9.46 -40.94
N ASP A 436 8.58 10.34 -40.84
CA ASP A 436 9.71 10.19 -39.92
C ASP A 436 9.46 10.87 -38.55
N THR A 437 8.32 11.55 -38.36
CA THR A 437 7.95 12.30 -37.14
C THR A 437 6.54 11.98 -36.63
N ASN A 438 6.37 10.82 -35.99
CA ASN A 438 5.10 10.47 -35.34
C ASN A 438 4.91 11.24 -34.03
N THR A 439 3.70 11.74 -33.76
CA THR A 439 3.30 12.20 -32.42
C THR A 439 3.09 11.02 -31.47
N ARG A 440 3.01 11.26 -30.15
CA ARG A 440 2.72 10.21 -29.16
C ARG A 440 1.38 9.56 -29.41
N THR A 441 0.40 10.34 -29.87
CA THR A 441 -0.90 9.82 -30.28
C THR A 441 -0.78 8.83 -31.44
N GLN A 442 0.02 9.14 -32.46
CA GLN A 442 0.25 8.25 -33.60
C GLN A 442 1.05 7.00 -33.21
N GLU A 443 2.08 7.16 -32.37
CA GLU A 443 2.82 6.04 -31.75
C GLU A 443 1.85 5.09 -31.01
N ALA A 444 0.96 5.65 -30.17
CA ALA A 444 -0.01 4.86 -29.41
C ALA A 444 -0.99 4.09 -30.31
N LEU A 445 -1.42 4.66 -31.44
CA LEU A 445 -2.28 3.98 -32.41
C LEU A 445 -1.54 2.82 -33.10
N GLU A 446 -0.29 3.04 -33.51
CA GLU A 446 0.54 2.01 -34.15
C GLU A 446 0.86 0.86 -33.18
N GLU A 447 1.33 1.18 -31.96
CA GLU A 447 1.69 0.20 -30.93
C GLU A 447 0.51 -0.69 -30.52
N ASN A 448 -0.71 -0.14 -30.56
CA ASN A 448 -1.93 -0.86 -30.24
C ASN A 448 -2.65 -1.44 -31.48
N ASN A 449 -2.03 -1.37 -32.67
CA ASN A 449 -2.59 -1.86 -33.93
C ASN A 449 -4.02 -1.35 -34.19
N ALA A 450 -4.25 -0.05 -34.00
CA ALA A 450 -5.56 0.56 -34.18
C ALA A 450 -6.02 0.44 -35.63
N GLU A 451 -7.11 -0.28 -35.88
CA GLU A 451 -7.66 -0.52 -37.22
C GLU A 451 -9.19 -0.34 -37.27
N THR A 452 -9.67 0.06 -38.44
CA THR A 452 -11.10 0.03 -38.82
C THR A 452 -11.31 -0.95 -39.96
N SER A 453 -12.56 -1.15 -40.39
CA SER A 453 -12.85 -1.94 -41.60
C SER A 453 -12.25 -1.34 -42.88
N ASP A 454 -11.88 -0.06 -42.85
CA ASP A 454 -11.31 0.67 -43.99
C ASP A 454 -9.76 0.70 -43.96
N GLY A 455 -9.14 0.17 -42.89
CA GLY A 455 -7.70 0.10 -42.69
C GLY A 455 -7.25 0.70 -41.36
N ASP A 456 -5.93 0.82 -41.20
CA ASP A 456 -5.27 1.34 -40.01
C ASP A 456 -5.72 2.78 -39.71
N VAL A 457 -5.87 3.09 -38.41
CA VAL A 457 -6.11 4.46 -37.95
C VAL A 457 -4.77 5.10 -37.65
N THR A 458 -4.35 6.05 -38.48
CA THR A 458 -3.04 6.70 -38.35
C THR A 458 -3.11 8.08 -37.68
N LEU A 459 -4.32 8.62 -37.47
CA LEU A 459 -4.52 9.94 -36.86
C LEU A 459 -5.88 10.01 -36.15
N ALA A 460 -5.88 10.59 -34.95
CA ALA A 460 -7.06 10.88 -34.14
C ALA A 460 -6.82 12.14 -33.29
N ALA A 461 -7.87 12.85 -32.90
CA ALA A 461 -7.75 14.03 -32.03
C ALA A 461 -7.81 13.69 -30.54
N ALA A 462 -8.40 12.55 -30.18
CA ALA A 462 -8.36 12.03 -28.83
C ALA A 462 -8.02 10.54 -28.88
N VAL A 463 -7.01 10.13 -28.13
CA VAL A 463 -6.66 8.72 -27.95
C VAL A 463 -6.55 8.40 -26.48
N ALA A 464 -7.32 7.41 -26.04
CA ALA A 464 -7.26 6.89 -24.69
C ALA A 464 -6.86 5.41 -24.74
N VAL A 465 -5.81 5.03 -24.01
CA VAL A 465 -5.32 3.65 -23.93
C VAL A 465 -5.26 3.20 -22.49
N SER A 466 -5.97 2.14 -22.14
CA SER A 466 -5.93 1.51 -20.82
C SER A 466 -5.49 0.06 -20.93
N SER A 467 -4.49 -0.34 -20.14
CA SER A 467 -4.01 -1.71 -20.05
C SER A 467 -3.95 -2.14 -18.59
N ILE A 468 -4.73 -3.16 -18.22
CA ILE A 468 -4.71 -3.78 -16.90
C ILE A 468 -4.22 -5.21 -17.08
N THR A 469 -3.08 -5.54 -16.46
CA THR A 469 -2.47 -6.87 -16.53
C THR A 469 -2.09 -7.40 -15.15
N GLY A 470 -1.97 -8.72 -15.04
CA GLY A 470 -1.37 -9.41 -13.89
C GLY A 470 -2.26 -10.50 -13.31
N ASP A 471 -1.65 -11.44 -12.58
CA ASP A 471 -2.31 -12.66 -12.13
C ASP A 471 -2.61 -12.61 -10.62
N THR A 472 -3.67 -13.31 -10.22
CA THR A 472 -4.05 -13.51 -8.81
C THR A 472 -4.02 -15.00 -8.51
N THR A 473 -3.03 -15.43 -7.75
CA THR A 473 -2.74 -16.86 -7.59
C THR A 473 -2.65 -17.26 -6.13
N THR A 474 -3.34 -18.33 -5.77
CA THR A 474 -3.12 -19.04 -4.52
C THR A 474 -2.62 -20.44 -4.84
N GLN A 475 -1.35 -20.71 -4.54
CA GLN A 475 -0.69 -21.98 -4.82
C GLN A 475 -0.36 -22.73 -3.53
N ILE A 476 -0.72 -24.00 -3.46
CA ILE A 476 -0.43 -24.87 -2.31
C ILE A 476 0.18 -26.18 -2.81
N GLN A 477 1.47 -26.40 -2.53
CA GLN A 477 2.23 -27.57 -2.96
C GLN A 477 2.98 -28.20 -1.78
N GLY A 478 2.74 -29.48 -1.48
CA GLY A 478 3.44 -30.20 -0.41
C GLY A 478 3.04 -29.83 1.02
N ALA A 479 2.22 -28.79 1.21
CA ALA A 479 1.79 -28.33 2.53
C ALA A 479 0.69 -29.22 3.16
N SER A 480 0.68 -29.27 4.50
CA SER A 480 -0.35 -29.93 5.29
C SER A 480 -1.17 -28.93 6.09
N ILE A 481 -2.47 -28.83 5.80
CA ILE A 481 -3.39 -27.86 6.42
C ILE A 481 -4.49 -28.60 7.16
N THR A 482 -4.61 -28.35 8.47
CA THR A 482 -5.63 -28.96 9.33
C THR A 482 -6.43 -27.88 10.06
N SER A 483 -7.75 -27.97 9.97
CA SER A 483 -8.71 -27.23 10.79
C SER A 483 -9.58 -28.22 11.56
N THR A 484 -9.49 -28.24 12.89
CA THR A 484 -10.16 -29.29 13.68
C THR A 484 -11.64 -29.03 13.93
N ALA A 485 -12.07 -27.77 14.04
CA ALA A 485 -13.47 -27.38 14.22
C ALA A 485 -13.98 -26.38 13.16
N GLY A 486 -13.12 -25.84 12.30
CA GLY A 486 -13.46 -24.89 11.25
C GLY A 486 -13.51 -25.49 9.84
N ASN A 487 -13.65 -24.59 8.88
CA ASN A 487 -13.50 -24.88 7.46
C ASN A 487 -12.12 -24.42 6.97
N ILE A 488 -11.67 -24.97 5.86
CA ILE A 488 -10.58 -24.43 5.06
C ILE A 488 -11.21 -23.70 3.87
N LEU A 489 -10.86 -22.42 3.70
CA LEU A 489 -11.23 -21.57 2.58
C LEU A 489 -9.97 -21.16 1.83
N ILE A 490 -9.93 -21.42 0.53
CA ILE A 490 -8.82 -21.10 -0.36
C ILE A 490 -9.39 -20.31 -1.53
N GLU A 491 -8.99 -19.06 -1.65
CA GLU A 491 -9.56 -18.10 -2.60
C GLU A 491 -8.47 -17.45 -3.45
N SER A 492 -8.83 -17.20 -4.71
CA SER A 492 -8.10 -16.28 -5.59
C SER A 492 -9.14 -15.45 -6.32
N ASP A 493 -9.28 -14.19 -5.93
CA ASP A 493 -10.32 -13.30 -6.45
C ASP A 493 -9.69 -12.09 -7.13
N ALA A 494 -10.01 -11.89 -8.40
CA ALA A 494 -9.56 -10.75 -9.19
C ALA A 494 -10.77 -9.94 -9.65
N THR A 495 -10.74 -8.63 -9.42
CA THR A 495 -11.73 -7.68 -9.96
C THR A 495 -11.02 -6.64 -10.81
N TYR A 496 -11.44 -6.52 -12.07
CA TYR A 496 -10.90 -5.55 -13.02
C TYR A 496 -12.01 -4.64 -13.53
N ASN A 497 -11.79 -3.34 -13.46
CA ASN A 497 -12.67 -2.30 -13.96
C ASN A 497 -11.87 -1.34 -14.85
N ALA A 498 -12.13 -1.33 -16.15
CA ALA A 498 -11.44 -0.44 -17.10
C ALA A 498 -12.46 0.42 -17.85
N VAL A 499 -12.38 1.73 -17.65
CA VAL A 499 -13.14 2.72 -18.42
C VAL A 499 -12.15 3.46 -19.31
N THR A 500 -12.33 3.36 -20.62
CA THR A 500 -11.48 4.02 -21.61
C THR A 500 -12.35 4.85 -22.53
N LEU A 501 -12.24 6.18 -22.42
CA LEU A 501 -13.06 7.13 -23.16
C LEU A 501 -12.17 8.04 -23.99
N ALA A 502 -12.45 8.12 -25.28
CA ALA A 502 -11.84 9.12 -26.16
C ALA A 502 -12.95 9.97 -26.79
N ASP A 503 -13.02 11.25 -26.45
CA ASP A 503 -14.05 12.16 -26.94
C ASP A 503 -13.49 13.08 -28.02
N GLY A 504 -13.82 12.80 -29.28
CA GLY A 504 -13.48 13.65 -30.43
C GLY A 504 -14.46 14.80 -30.69
N THR A 505 -15.56 14.92 -29.93
CA THR A 505 -16.69 15.79 -30.28
C THR A 505 -16.44 17.29 -30.04
N SER A 506 -15.43 17.62 -29.23
CA SER A 506 -14.95 18.99 -29.01
C SER A 506 -14.26 19.59 -30.23
N ALA A 507 -13.71 18.75 -31.12
CA ALA A 507 -13.12 19.19 -32.37
C ALA A 507 -14.22 19.71 -33.31
N THR A 508 -14.34 21.04 -33.41
CA THR A 508 -15.38 21.70 -34.23
C THR A 508 -14.84 22.28 -35.52
N GLY A 509 -13.51 22.29 -35.71
CA GLY A 509 -12.78 22.60 -36.93
C GLY A 509 -13.37 23.77 -37.71
N SER A 510 -12.97 25.00 -37.39
CA SER A 510 -13.57 26.19 -38.01
C SER A 510 -13.26 26.32 -39.52
N GLU A 511 -12.29 25.55 -40.05
CA GLU A 511 -11.92 25.52 -41.47
C GLU A 511 -11.82 24.10 -42.09
N GLY A 512 -12.17 23.04 -41.34
CA GLY A 512 -12.18 21.66 -41.84
C GLY A 512 -10.79 21.04 -42.09
N THR A 513 -9.74 21.55 -41.43
CA THR A 513 -8.37 21.03 -41.51
C THR A 513 -8.11 19.93 -40.48
N GLY A 514 -8.62 20.08 -39.25
CA GLY A 514 -8.43 19.10 -38.18
C GLY A 514 -9.39 17.90 -38.23
N VAL A 515 -8.88 16.74 -37.82
CA VAL A 515 -9.63 15.50 -37.59
C VAL A 515 -10.26 15.55 -36.20
N GLY A 516 -11.54 15.19 -36.07
CA GLY A 516 -12.28 15.14 -34.79
C GLY A 516 -12.63 13.72 -34.35
N ILE A 517 -11.72 12.78 -34.53
CA ILE A 517 -11.94 11.36 -34.23
C ILE A 517 -11.43 11.05 -32.82
N GLY A 518 -12.24 10.36 -32.01
CA GLY A 518 -11.82 9.71 -30.78
C GLY A 518 -11.49 8.23 -31.02
N VAL A 519 -10.45 7.71 -30.36
CA VAL A 519 -10.10 6.28 -30.34
C VAL A 519 -9.83 5.84 -28.91
N GLY A 520 -10.71 5.00 -28.37
CA GLY A 520 -10.49 4.31 -27.10
C GLY A 520 -9.96 2.90 -27.32
N ILE A 521 -8.97 2.49 -26.54
CA ILE A 521 -8.38 1.14 -26.56
C ILE A 521 -8.27 0.62 -25.13
N GLY A 522 -9.08 -0.38 -24.78
CA GLY A 522 -9.04 -1.03 -23.47
C GLY A 522 -8.55 -2.47 -23.57
N VAL A 523 -7.52 -2.83 -22.80
CA VAL A 523 -6.98 -4.18 -22.67
C VAL A 523 -7.04 -4.59 -21.20
N VAL A 524 -7.76 -5.67 -20.90
CA VAL A 524 -7.77 -6.27 -19.56
C VAL A 524 -7.36 -7.73 -19.70
N LYS A 525 -6.28 -8.11 -19.02
CA LYS A 525 -5.77 -9.49 -19.01
C LYS A 525 -5.26 -9.86 -17.63
N GLY A 526 -5.99 -10.73 -16.95
CA GLY A 526 -5.49 -11.35 -15.74
C GLY A 526 -6.22 -12.65 -15.47
N ASP A 527 -5.53 -13.57 -14.82
CA ASP A 527 -6.10 -14.83 -14.37
C ASP A 527 -6.28 -14.84 -12.85
N ALA A 528 -7.32 -15.56 -12.38
CA ALA A 528 -7.47 -15.89 -10.97
C ALA A 528 -7.42 -17.41 -10.81
N THR A 529 -6.40 -17.91 -10.10
CA THR A 529 -6.10 -19.34 -10.06
C THR A 529 -5.81 -19.84 -8.65
N VAL A 530 -6.61 -20.82 -8.21
CA VAL A 530 -6.25 -21.69 -7.08
C VAL A 530 -5.59 -22.96 -7.60
N GLN A 531 -4.37 -23.25 -7.16
CA GLN A 531 -3.63 -24.46 -7.51
C GLN A 531 -3.33 -25.32 -6.28
N LEU A 532 -3.78 -26.58 -6.30
CA LEU A 532 -3.43 -27.59 -5.30
C LEU A 532 -2.50 -28.62 -5.94
N GLY A 533 -1.22 -28.57 -5.57
CA GLY A 533 -0.17 -29.44 -6.07
C GLY A 533 -0.12 -30.81 -5.40
N ASP A 534 0.85 -31.62 -5.84
CA ASP A 534 1.10 -32.94 -5.28
C ASP A 534 1.44 -32.87 -3.78
N ALA A 535 1.16 -33.96 -3.06
CA ALA A 535 1.42 -34.12 -1.62
C ALA A 535 0.71 -33.13 -0.68
N THR A 536 -0.12 -32.23 -1.18
CA THR A 536 -0.96 -31.35 -0.35
C THR A 536 -2.01 -32.16 0.42
N THR A 537 -2.12 -31.95 1.73
CA THR A 537 -3.15 -32.60 2.58
C THR A 537 -4.03 -31.56 3.26
N LEU A 538 -5.34 -31.64 3.04
CA LEU A 538 -6.33 -30.74 3.62
C LEU A 538 -7.30 -31.54 4.52
N GLN A 539 -7.38 -31.18 5.80
CA GLN A 539 -8.29 -31.82 6.77
C GLN A 539 -9.15 -30.77 7.48
N ALA A 540 -10.45 -30.75 7.22
CA ALA A 540 -11.39 -29.83 7.85
C ALA A 540 -12.83 -30.36 7.85
N ASN A 541 -13.77 -29.63 8.48
CA ASN A 541 -15.20 -29.92 8.36
C ASN A 541 -15.69 -29.74 6.90
N ALA A 542 -15.21 -28.69 6.25
CA ALA A 542 -15.38 -28.44 4.83
C ALA A 542 -14.11 -27.80 4.26
N VAL A 543 -13.85 -28.09 2.99
CA VAL A 543 -12.80 -27.44 2.19
C VAL A 543 -13.48 -26.79 1.00
N LEU A 544 -13.34 -25.47 0.88
CA LEU A 544 -13.77 -24.70 -0.27
C LEU A 544 -12.54 -24.11 -0.96
N ALA A 545 -12.41 -24.39 -2.25
CA ALA A 545 -11.45 -23.75 -3.13
C ALA A 545 -12.23 -23.04 -4.22
N SER A 546 -12.06 -21.73 -4.35
CA SER A 546 -12.71 -20.93 -5.38
C SER A 546 -11.72 -19.98 -6.01
N SER A 547 -11.88 -19.79 -7.32
CA SER A 547 -11.25 -18.70 -8.03
C SER A 547 -12.31 -17.94 -8.82
N GLN A 548 -12.20 -16.62 -8.81
CA GLN A 548 -13.13 -15.75 -9.51
C GLN A 548 -12.39 -14.62 -10.22
N VAL A 549 -12.72 -14.41 -11.50
CA VAL A 549 -12.42 -13.15 -12.20
C VAL A 549 -13.73 -12.42 -12.41
N ILE A 550 -13.85 -11.22 -11.85
CA ILE A 550 -14.95 -10.29 -12.09
C ILE A 550 -14.42 -9.20 -13.00
N ASP A 551 -14.79 -9.29 -14.28
CA ASP A 551 -14.63 -8.19 -15.22
C ASP A 551 -15.91 -7.35 -15.18
N SER A 552 -15.82 -6.17 -14.56
CA SER A 552 -16.91 -5.23 -14.53
C SER A 552 -16.77 -4.27 -15.71
N LEU A 553 -17.27 -4.69 -16.88
CA LEU A 553 -17.43 -3.85 -18.08
C LEU A 553 -16.16 -3.07 -18.47
N SER A 554 -15.32 -3.65 -19.34
CA SER A 554 -14.48 -2.82 -20.20
C SER A 554 -15.38 -1.94 -21.09
N GLN A 555 -15.58 -0.68 -20.73
CA GLN A 555 -16.33 0.28 -21.54
C GLN A 555 -15.33 1.07 -22.38
N VAL A 556 -15.43 0.88 -23.68
CA VAL A 556 -14.68 1.66 -24.67
C VAL A 556 -15.71 2.45 -25.47
N ASP A 557 -15.70 3.76 -25.27
CA ASP A 557 -16.53 4.72 -26.01
C ASP A 557 -15.61 5.67 -26.79
N ALA A 558 -16.00 5.94 -28.03
CA ALA A 558 -15.28 6.75 -29.01
C ALA A 558 -16.25 7.68 -29.77
#